data_AF-A0A928KFS1-F1
#
_entry.id   AF-A0A928KFS1-F1
#
_cell.length_a   1.000
_cell.length_b   1.000
_cell.length_c   1.000
_cell.angle_alpha   90.00
_cell.angle_beta   90.00
_cell.angle_gamma   90.00
#
_symmetry.space_group_name_H-M   'P 1'
#
loop_
_entity.id
_entity.type
_entity.pdbx_description
1 polymer ?
#
loop_
_entity_poly.entity_id
_entity_poly.type
_entity_poly.pdbx_seq_one_letter_code
_entity_poly.pdbx_strand_id
1 'polypeptide(L)'
;MKKYYYDLHIHSCLSPCGDDDSTPDSIVGMGELNGLNLMALTDHNTCKNCPAFFEAAKRHGILPVAGMELTTAEDIHVVCLFENLKKAMAFDEALQQRRILIPNRADIFGNQLICDSEDNIIGSEEHLLSNATTLSLDEAPSFVESYGGICYPAHIDRDSNGVIAVLGVFPETPHFGCAEVHLAEKLDECAELSGIEKEKLVISSDAHFLWDIKEQNEFLTLPEIPAESDNAGEYVIRFLKGEL
;
A
#
# COMPACT_ATOMS: atom_id res chain seq x y z
N MET A 1 23.98 -4.40 -6.46
CA MET A 1 22.57 -4.77 -6.68
C MET A 1 22.30 -6.08 -5.97
N LYS A 2 21.18 -6.18 -5.26
CA LYS A 2 20.70 -7.35 -4.52
C LYS A 2 19.21 -7.52 -4.80
N LYS A 3 18.72 -8.76 -4.77
CA LYS A 3 17.28 -9.05 -4.86
C LYS A 3 16.62 -8.86 -3.50
N TYR A 4 15.47 -8.21 -3.49
CA TYR A 4 14.61 -8.05 -2.32
C TYR A 4 13.23 -8.60 -2.68
N TYR A 5 12.85 -9.72 -2.06
CA TYR A 5 11.50 -10.26 -2.19
C TYR A 5 10.52 -9.37 -1.44
N TYR A 6 9.38 -9.07 -2.04
CA TYR A 6 8.50 -8.02 -1.53
C TYR A 6 7.02 -8.37 -1.53
N ASP A 7 6.29 -7.59 -0.75
CA ASP A 7 4.86 -7.36 -0.92
C ASP A 7 4.56 -5.87 -0.61
N LEU A 8 4.04 -5.12 -1.59
CA LEU A 8 3.90 -3.67 -1.51
C LEU A 8 2.46 -3.20 -1.25
N HIS A 9 1.53 -4.13 -1.03
CA HIS A 9 0.12 -3.81 -0.80
C HIS A 9 -0.50 -4.82 0.16
N ILE A 10 -0.56 -4.44 1.44
CA ILE A 10 -1.09 -5.26 2.52
C ILE A 10 -1.96 -4.38 3.43
N HIS A 11 -3.07 -4.93 3.89
CA HIS A 11 -3.97 -4.32 4.85
C HIS A 11 -3.87 -5.00 6.22
N SER A 12 -3.91 -4.19 7.27
CA SER A 12 -4.03 -4.64 8.65
C SER A 12 -5.46 -4.63 9.13
N CYS A 13 -5.65 -5.07 10.38
CA CYS A 13 -6.88 -4.94 11.15
C CYS A 13 -7.43 -3.49 11.24
N LEU A 14 -6.68 -2.48 10.80
CA LEU A 14 -7.16 -1.09 10.69
C LEU A 14 -8.00 -0.85 9.44
N SER A 15 -7.70 -1.51 8.32
CA SER A 15 -8.62 -1.51 7.20
C SER A 15 -9.93 -2.19 7.63
N PRO A 16 -11.10 -1.67 7.24
CA PRO A 16 -12.39 -2.28 7.60
C PRO A 16 -12.43 -3.75 7.18
N CYS A 17 -12.12 -4.04 5.92
CA CYS A 17 -12.10 -5.39 5.36
C CYS A 17 -10.89 -6.24 5.79
N GLY A 18 -9.96 -5.70 6.59
CA GLY A 18 -8.85 -6.47 7.14
C GLY A 18 -9.29 -7.35 8.30
N ASP A 19 -8.73 -8.55 8.39
CA ASP A 19 -9.00 -9.45 9.51
C ASP A 19 -8.44 -8.89 10.83
N ASP A 20 -9.14 -9.12 11.95
CA ASP A 20 -8.69 -8.65 13.26
C ASP A 20 -7.35 -9.30 13.68
N ASP A 21 -7.04 -10.51 13.18
CA ASP A 21 -5.75 -11.19 13.41
C ASP A 21 -4.64 -10.64 12.49
N SER A 22 -4.96 -9.83 11.48
CA SER A 22 -3.97 -9.11 10.64
C SER A 22 -3.40 -7.90 11.38
N THR A 23 -2.87 -8.12 12.59
CA THR A 23 -2.16 -7.10 13.37
C THR A 23 -0.80 -6.76 12.74
N PRO A 24 -0.21 -5.59 13.02
CA PRO A 24 1.08 -5.21 12.46
C PRO A 24 2.21 -6.22 12.73
N ASP A 25 2.31 -6.79 13.94
CA ASP A 25 3.33 -7.81 14.23
C ASP A 25 3.02 -9.12 13.49
N SER A 26 1.77 -9.57 13.49
CA SER A 26 1.36 -10.79 12.77
C SER A 26 1.62 -10.72 11.26
N ILE A 27 1.37 -9.56 10.64
CA ILE A 27 1.68 -9.32 9.22
C ILE A 27 3.17 -9.49 8.96
N VAL A 28 4.01 -8.81 9.74
CA VAL A 28 5.46 -8.88 9.57
C VAL A 28 5.96 -10.29 9.85
N GLY A 29 5.47 -10.95 10.90
CA GLY A 29 5.81 -12.33 11.22
C GLY A 29 5.44 -13.29 10.09
N MET A 30 4.29 -13.11 9.46
CA MET A 30 3.90 -13.90 8.30
C MET A 30 4.82 -13.62 7.09
N GLY A 31 5.17 -12.36 6.86
CA GLY A 31 6.16 -11.99 5.83
C GLY A 31 7.52 -12.65 6.03
N GLU A 32 7.98 -12.75 7.28
CA GLU A 32 9.24 -13.44 7.62
C GLU A 32 9.14 -14.93 7.27
N LEU A 33 8.04 -15.59 7.66
CA LEU A 33 7.78 -16.99 7.33
C LEU A 33 7.70 -17.24 5.82
N ASN A 34 7.14 -16.27 5.09
CA ASN A 34 7.00 -16.29 3.63
C ASN A 34 8.31 -15.94 2.87
N GLY A 35 9.38 -15.59 3.60
CA GLY A 35 10.70 -15.28 3.05
C GLY A 35 10.82 -13.88 2.44
N LEU A 36 9.91 -12.97 2.76
CA LEU A 36 9.96 -11.59 2.29
C LEU A 36 11.11 -10.82 2.94
N ASN A 37 11.65 -9.84 2.22
CA ASN A 37 12.72 -8.97 2.71
C ASN A 37 12.24 -7.55 2.91
N LEU A 38 11.19 -7.15 2.20
CA LEU A 38 10.65 -5.81 2.17
C LEU A 38 9.13 -5.87 2.13
N MET A 39 8.45 -5.07 2.94
CA MET A 39 6.99 -5.07 2.98
C MET A 39 6.45 -3.65 3.14
N ALA A 40 5.34 -3.35 2.49
CA ALA A 40 4.59 -2.12 2.71
C ALA A 40 3.26 -2.39 3.42
N LEU A 41 2.93 -1.59 4.43
CA LEU A 41 1.60 -1.53 5.00
C LEU A 41 0.83 -0.38 4.36
N THR A 42 -0.35 -0.66 3.83
CA THR A 42 -1.13 0.25 2.99
C THR A 42 -2.62 0.21 3.36
N ASP A 43 -2.94 0.41 4.65
CA ASP A 43 -4.34 0.49 5.10
C ASP A 43 -5.14 1.54 4.30
N HIS A 44 -6.44 1.32 4.15
CA HIS A 44 -7.29 2.24 3.39
C HIS A 44 -7.29 3.63 4.04
N ASN A 45 -6.96 4.67 3.28
CA ASN A 45 -7.06 6.09 3.67
C ASN A 45 -6.41 6.46 5.04
N THR A 46 -5.49 5.63 5.56
CA THR A 46 -4.76 5.93 6.78
C THR A 46 -3.41 5.20 6.87
N CYS A 47 -2.46 5.78 7.61
CA CYS A 47 -1.17 5.19 7.97
C CYS A 47 -1.04 4.89 9.47
N LYS A 48 -2.13 4.95 10.26
CA LYS A 48 -2.04 4.93 11.74
C LYS A 48 -1.41 3.66 12.33
N ASN A 49 -1.42 2.53 11.61
CA ASN A 49 -0.72 1.31 12.01
C ASN A 49 0.72 1.20 11.48
N CYS A 50 1.17 2.09 10.59
CA CYS A 50 2.55 2.11 10.11
C CYS A 50 3.59 2.24 11.24
N PRO A 51 3.40 3.04 12.31
CA PRO A 51 4.36 3.08 13.41
C PRO A 51 4.58 1.73 14.09
N ALA A 52 3.50 0.99 14.38
CA ALA A 52 3.58 -0.34 14.97
C ALA A 52 4.24 -1.34 14.01
N PHE A 53 3.88 -1.26 12.72
CA PHE A 53 4.47 -2.07 11.66
C PHE A 53 5.98 -1.87 11.50
N PHE A 54 6.48 -0.63 11.58
CA PHE A 54 7.91 -0.34 11.49
C PHE A 54 8.68 -0.96 12.66
N GLU A 55 8.17 -0.84 13.88
CA GLU A 55 8.78 -1.45 15.06
C GLU A 55 8.76 -2.99 14.98
N ALA A 56 7.69 -3.59 14.46
CA ALA A 56 7.62 -5.02 14.19
C ALA A 56 8.63 -5.44 13.12
N ALA A 57 8.66 -4.77 11.98
CA ALA A 57 9.57 -5.05 10.86
C ALA A 57 11.04 -5.10 11.32
N LYS A 58 11.43 -4.15 12.18
CA LYS A 58 12.77 -4.13 12.78
C LYS A 58 13.10 -5.38 13.60
N ARG A 59 12.14 -5.92 14.36
CA ARG A 59 12.35 -7.15 15.17
C ARG A 59 12.49 -8.40 14.32
N HIS A 60 11.74 -8.47 13.22
CA HIS A 60 11.72 -9.61 12.29
C HIS A 60 12.77 -9.51 11.17
N GLY A 61 13.52 -8.40 11.10
CA GLY A 61 14.53 -8.20 10.05
C GLY A 61 13.94 -7.96 8.66
N ILE A 62 12.73 -7.42 8.60
CA ILE A 62 12.06 -6.99 7.36
C ILE A 62 12.29 -5.49 7.18
N LEU A 63 12.54 -5.05 5.94
CA LEU A 63 12.63 -3.64 5.59
C LEU A 63 11.22 -3.05 5.43
N PRO A 64 10.79 -2.12 6.29
CA PRO A 64 9.45 -1.56 6.20
C PRO A 64 9.37 -0.43 5.16
N VAL A 65 8.24 -0.37 4.47
CA VAL A 65 7.82 0.78 3.65
C VAL A 65 6.49 1.28 4.21
N ALA A 66 6.40 2.58 4.48
CA ALA A 66 5.14 3.18 4.91
C ALA A 66 4.29 3.49 3.69
N GLY A 67 3.02 3.13 3.72
CA GLY A 67 2.11 3.40 2.62
C GLY A 67 0.66 3.56 3.07
N MET A 68 -0.19 3.74 2.08
CA MET A 68 -1.64 3.86 2.20
C MET A 68 -2.27 3.44 0.88
N GLU A 69 -3.37 2.71 0.92
CA GLU A 69 -4.23 2.60 -0.26
C GLU A 69 -5.26 3.75 -0.20
N LEU A 70 -5.08 4.74 -1.06
CA LEU A 70 -5.97 5.89 -1.17
C LEU A 70 -7.18 5.51 -2.03
N THR A 71 -8.39 5.76 -1.52
CA THR A 71 -9.61 5.76 -2.33
C THR A 71 -9.86 7.17 -2.86
N THR A 72 -9.72 7.37 -4.16
CA THR A 72 -9.92 8.69 -4.79
C THR A 72 -11.40 9.09 -4.83
N ALA A 73 -11.70 10.32 -5.24
CA ALA A 73 -13.05 10.83 -5.43
C ALA A 73 -13.87 10.03 -6.46
N GLU A 74 -13.19 9.37 -7.41
CA GLU A 74 -13.77 8.49 -8.42
C GLU A 74 -14.01 7.07 -7.92
N ASP A 75 -13.72 6.78 -6.65
CA ASP A 75 -13.75 5.44 -6.06
C ASP A 75 -12.68 4.50 -6.65
N ILE A 76 -11.55 5.07 -7.10
CA ILE A 76 -10.40 4.34 -7.62
C ILE A 76 -9.38 4.16 -6.51
N HIS A 77 -8.82 2.96 -6.40
CA HIS A 77 -7.76 2.69 -5.45
C HIS A 77 -6.38 2.97 -6.03
N VAL A 78 -5.57 3.67 -5.24
CA VAL A 78 -4.21 4.07 -5.60
C VAL A 78 -3.29 3.76 -4.42
N VAL A 79 -2.31 2.88 -4.63
CA VAL A 79 -1.27 2.63 -3.63
C VAL A 79 -0.36 3.85 -3.57
N CYS A 80 -0.16 4.39 -2.37
CA CYS A 80 0.75 5.47 -2.07
C CYS A 80 1.88 4.93 -1.19
N LEU A 81 3.13 5.09 -1.61
CA LEU A 81 4.32 4.69 -0.84
C LEU A 81 5.17 5.92 -0.52
N PHE A 82 5.75 5.96 0.67
CA PHE A 82 6.51 7.12 1.16
C PHE A 82 7.96 6.76 1.51
N GLU A 83 8.85 7.74 1.35
CA GLU A 83 10.29 7.61 1.66
C GLU A 83 10.56 7.06 3.06
N ASN A 84 9.75 7.49 4.04
CA ASN A 84 9.87 7.11 5.45
C ASN A 84 8.57 7.35 6.23
N LEU A 85 8.52 6.78 7.43
CA LEU A 85 7.37 6.87 8.33
C LEU A 85 6.93 8.32 8.61
N LYS A 86 7.87 9.25 8.81
CA LYS A 86 7.54 10.64 9.10
C LYS A 86 6.78 11.31 7.96
N LYS A 87 7.15 11.01 6.71
CA LYS A 87 6.46 11.52 5.52
C LYS A 87 5.06 10.93 5.37
N ALA A 88 4.92 9.62 5.57
CA ALA A 88 3.62 8.94 5.54
C ALA A 88 2.65 9.50 6.59
N MET A 89 3.12 9.69 7.83
CA MET A 89 2.27 10.26 8.89
C MET A 89 1.87 11.72 8.62
N ALA A 90 2.74 12.52 7.98
CA ALA A 90 2.39 13.87 7.56
C ALA A 90 1.34 13.88 6.43
N PHE A 91 1.41 12.91 5.52
CA PHE A 91 0.40 12.71 4.49
C PHE A 91 -0.94 12.25 5.09
N ASP A 92 -0.93 11.30 6.03
CA ASP A 92 -2.12 10.84 6.75
C ASP A 92 -2.86 12.02 7.42
N GLU A 93 -2.14 12.88 8.14
CA GLU A 93 -2.72 14.05 8.80
C GLU A 93 -3.37 15.01 7.79
N ALA A 94 -2.71 15.24 6.66
CA ALA A 94 -3.23 16.11 5.61
C ALA A 94 -4.45 15.51 4.90
N LEU A 95 -4.47 14.19 4.69
CA LEU A 95 -5.58 13.47 4.06
C LEU A 95 -6.85 13.49 4.93
N GLN A 96 -6.74 13.59 6.27
CA GLN A 96 -7.92 13.68 7.14
C GLN A 96 -8.86 14.84 6.75
N GLN A 97 -8.33 15.94 6.19
CA GLN A 97 -9.14 17.08 5.70
C GLN A 97 -9.86 16.82 4.37
N ARG A 98 -9.54 15.70 3.70
CA ARG A 98 -10.12 15.24 2.44
C ARG A 98 -11.05 14.04 2.62
N ARG A 99 -11.12 13.46 3.82
CA ARG A 99 -12.01 12.31 4.08
C ARG A 99 -13.46 12.73 4.13
N ILE A 100 -14.33 11.88 3.59
CA ILE A 100 -15.78 11.96 3.79
C ILE A 100 -16.11 11.12 5.03
N LEU A 101 -16.40 11.80 6.14
CA LEU A 101 -16.58 11.15 7.45
C LEU A 101 -17.97 10.52 7.57
N ILE A 102 -18.05 9.24 7.26
CA ILE A 102 -19.25 8.39 7.45
C ILE A 102 -18.97 7.46 8.64
N PRO A 103 -19.86 7.39 9.65
CA PRO A 103 -19.68 6.47 10.78
C PRO A 103 -19.55 5.02 10.32
N ASN A 104 -18.58 4.29 10.87
CA ASN A 104 -18.38 2.88 10.55
C ASN A 104 -19.51 2.00 11.10
N ARG A 105 -19.83 0.92 10.37
CA ARG A 105 -20.71 -0.17 10.81
C ARG A 105 -19.86 -1.42 11.03
N ALA A 106 -19.30 -1.57 12.22
CA ALA A 106 -18.33 -2.63 12.52
C ALA A 106 -18.89 -4.05 12.29
N ASP A 107 -20.20 -4.26 12.46
CA ASP A 107 -20.85 -5.54 12.22
C ASP A 107 -21.02 -5.90 10.73
N ILE A 108 -20.78 -4.95 9.82
CA ILE A 108 -20.79 -5.16 8.37
C ILE A 108 -19.38 -5.08 7.81
N PHE A 109 -18.64 -4.04 8.19
CA PHE A 109 -17.38 -3.70 7.54
C PHE A 109 -16.16 -4.23 8.27
N GLY A 110 -16.19 -4.38 9.60
CA GLY A 110 -15.02 -4.72 10.44
C GLY A 110 -14.65 -3.62 11.44
N ASN A 111 -13.75 -3.93 12.37
CA ASN A 111 -13.54 -3.13 13.59
C ASN A 111 -12.61 -1.92 13.42
N GLN A 112 -11.72 -1.91 12.42
CA GLN A 112 -10.74 -0.84 12.16
C GLN A 112 -9.86 -0.53 13.39
N LEU A 113 -9.09 -1.51 13.82
CA LEU A 113 -8.31 -1.50 15.06
C LEU A 113 -6.94 -0.82 14.89
N ILE A 114 -6.58 0.04 15.85
CA ILE A 114 -5.26 0.67 15.92
C ILE A 114 -4.44 -0.08 16.97
N CYS A 115 -3.28 -0.57 16.57
CA CYS A 115 -2.39 -1.37 17.42
C CYS A 115 -1.12 -0.59 17.80
N ASP A 116 -0.54 -0.94 18.95
CA ASP A 116 0.84 -0.59 19.27
C ASP A 116 1.82 -1.67 18.79
N SER A 117 3.11 -1.45 19.06
CA SER A 117 4.19 -2.37 18.65
C SER A 117 4.18 -3.71 19.38
N GLU A 118 3.35 -3.91 20.39
CA GLU A 118 3.21 -5.18 21.13
C GLU A 118 1.86 -5.85 20.81
N ASP A 119 1.23 -5.47 19.69
CA ASP A 119 -0.09 -5.93 19.25
C ASP A 119 -1.23 -5.64 20.24
N ASN A 120 -1.04 -4.72 21.18
CA ASN A 120 -2.15 -4.26 22.01
C ASN A 120 -3.04 -3.32 21.18
N ILE A 121 -4.35 -3.53 21.25
CA ILE A 121 -5.33 -2.61 20.69
C ILE A 121 -5.34 -1.34 21.56
N ILE A 122 -4.90 -0.23 20.99
CA ILE A 122 -4.83 1.09 21.65
C ILE A 122 -5.93 2.05 21.20
N GLY A 123 -6.70 1.68 20.17
CA GLY A 123 -7.83 2.45 19.69
C GLY A 123 -8.53 1.80 18.51
N SER A 124 -9.48 2.53 17.94
CA SER A 124 -10.20 2.15 16.73
C SER A 124 -10.56 3.41 15.93
N GLU A 125 -10.68 3.30 14.62
CA GLU A 125 -11.18 4.39 13.78
C GLU A 125 -12.72 4.39 13.73
N GLU A 126 -13.32 5.52 14.09
CA GLU A 126 -14.79 5.67 14.18
C GLU A 126 -15.47 5.81 12.82
N HIS A 127 -14.77 6.34 11.81
CA HIS A 127 -15.33 6.58 10.48
C HIS A 127 -14.82 5.56 9.47
N LEU A 128 -15.68 5.12 8.56
CA LEU A 128 -15.33 4.12 7.55
C LEU A 128 -14.15 4.59 6.68
N LEU A 129 -13.10 3.79 6.63
CA LEU A 129 -11.86 4.10 5.93
C LEU A 129 -11.90 3.76 4.45
N SER A 130 -12.70 2.79 4.02
CA SER A 130 -12.77 2.37 2.60
C SER A 130 -13.58 3.31 1.70
N ASN A 131 -14.17 4.38 2.23
CA ASN A 131 -14.94 5.33 1.44
C ASN A 131 -14.04 6.29 0.65
N ALA A 132 -14.50 6.70 -0.52
CA ALA A 132 -13.90 7.76 -1.33
C ALA A 132 -13.56 9.02 -0.52
N THR A 133 -12.38 9.57 -0.79
CA THR A 133 -11.96 10.89 -0.34
C THR A 133 -12.40 11.96 -1.36
N THR A 134 -12.17 13.23 -1.06
CA THR A 134 -12.38 14.31 -2.04
C THR A 134 -11.19 14.52 -2.97
N LEU A 135 -10.13 13.71 -2.86
CA LEU A 135 -8.92 13.84 -3.67
C LEU A 135 -9.12 13.08 -4.98
N SER A 136 -9.06 13.78 -6.11
CA SER A 136 -9.25 13.12 -7.42
C SER A 136 -8.03 12.31 -7.84
N LEU A 137 -8.23 11.41 -8.81
CA LEU A 137 -7.15 10.69 -9.47
C LEU A 137 -6.09 11.65 -10.05
N ASP A 138 -6.52 12.76 -10.67
CA ASP A 138 -5.64 13.79 -11.24
C ASP A 138 -4.79 14.52 -10.19
N GLU A 139 -5.36 14.78 -9.01
CA GLU A 139 -4.68 15.51 -7.93
C GLU A 139 -3.73 14.61 -7.14
N ALA A 140 -4.04 13.31 -7.01
CA ALA A 140 -3.35 12.36 -6.15
C ALA A 140 -1.82 12.32 -6.35
N PRO A 141 -1.26 12.23 -7.59
CA PRO A 141 0.18 12.21 -7.79
C PRO A 141 0.88 13.44 -7.21
N SER A 142 0.39 14.63 -7.55
CA SER A 142 0.99 15.89 -7.07
C SER A 142 0.89 16.04 -5.56
N PHE A 143 -0.21 15.56 -4.96
CA PHE A 143 -0.41 15.60 -3.53
C PHE A 143 0.55 14.65 -2.82
N VAL A 144 0.66 13.39 -3.26
CA VAL A 144 1.57 12.38 -2.69
C VAL A 144 3.04 12.80 -2.86
N GLU A 145 3.43 13.32 -4.03
CA GLU A 145 4.79 13.81 -4.29
C GLU A 145 5.17 14.97 -3.36
N SER A 146 4.22 15.84 -2.98
CA SER A 146 4.49 16.93 -2.03
C SER A 146 4.93 16.44 -0.64
N TYR A 147 4.66 15.18 -0.31
CA TYR A 147 5.13 14.51 0.90
C TYR A 147 6.35 13.60 0.65
N GLY A 148 6.93 13.57 -0.54
CA GLY A 148 8.05 12.67 -0.86
C GLY A 148 7.59 11.22 -1.06
N GLY A 149 6.40 11.02 -1.62
CA GLY A 149 5.91 9.71 -2.01
C GLY A 149 5.86 9.50 -3.51
N ILE A 150 5.43 8.29 -3.89
CA ILE A 150 4.92 7.95 -5.22
C ILE A 150 3.53 7.32 -5.03
N CYS A 151 2.67 7.47 -6.03
CA CYS A 151 1.45 6.69 -6.09
C CYS A 151 1.25 6.05 -7.46
N TYR A 152 0.53 4.93 -7.48
CA TYR A 152 0.18 4.20 -8.70
C TYR A 152 -1.18 3.50 -8.55
N PRO A 153 -1.92 3.27 -9.65
CA PRO A 153 -3.19 2.56 -9.60
C PRO A 153 -3.00 1.15 -9.06
N ALA A 154 -3.80 0.81 -8.04
CA ALA A 154 -3.83 -0.52 -7.45
C ALA A 154 -4.53 -1.51 -8.39
N HIS A 155 -4.17 -2.80 -8.28
CA HIS A 155 -4.88 -3.96 -8.84
C HIS A 155 -5.71 -3.68 -10.11
N ILE A 156 -5.04 -3.21 -11.17
CA ILE A 156 -5.70 -2.74 -12.41
C ILE A 156 -6.49 -3.83 -13.15
N ASP A 157 -6.26 -5.07 -12.75
CA ASP A 157 -6.85 -6.30 -13.26
C ASP A 157 -8.08 -6.78 -12.47
N ARG A 158 -8.50 -6.04 -11.44
CA ARG A 158 -9.75 -6.29 -10.69
C ARG A 158 -10.95 -5.58 -11.31
N ASP A 159 -12.12 -6.20 -11.12
CA ASP A 159 -13.41 -5.74 -11.63
C ASP A 159 -14.08 -4.65 -10.76
N SER A 160 -13.46 -4.27 -9.63
CA SER A 160 -13.96 -3.25 -8.70
C SER A 160 -12.81 -2.39 -8.19
N ASN A 161 -13.04 -1.09 -8.04
CA ASN A 161 -12.10 -0.07 -7.56
C ASN A 161 -10.77 0.07 -8.31
N GLY A 162 -10.45 -0.83 -9.25
CA GLY A 162 -9.37 -0.68 -10.21
C GLY A 162 -9.67 0.43 -11.23
N VAL A 163 -8.64 1.16 -11.66
CA VAL A 163 -8.78 2.31 -12.57
C VAL A 163 -9.51 1.96 -13.87
N ILE A 164 -9.28 0.76 -14.42
CA ILE A 164 -9.90 0.29 -15.67
C ILE A 164 -11.36 -0.09 -15.44
N ALA A 165 -11.69 -0.71 -14.31
CA ALA A 165 -13.07 -1.05 -13.98
C ALA A 165 -13.95 0.20 -13.84
N VAL A 166 -13.39 1.29 -13.28
CA VAL A 166 -14.11 2.54 -13.08
C VAL A 166 -14.16 3.40 -14.35
N LEU A 167 -13.02 3.60 -15.04
CA LEU A 167 -12.93 4.52 -16.19
C LEU A 167 -13.16 3.83 -17.55
N GLY A 168 -13.12 2.49 -17.59
CA GLY A 168 -13.16 1.70 -18.83
C GLY A 168 -11.84 1.65 -19.60
N VAL A 169 -10.82 2.40 -19.16
CA VAL A 169 -9.50 2.48 -19.79
C VAL A 169 -8.45 2.87 -18.75
N PHE A 170 -7.19 2.54 -19.01
CA PHE A 170 -6.07 3.14 -18.28
C PHE A 170 -5.87 4.57 -18.81
N PRO A 171 -5.95 5.61 -17.95
CA PRO A 171 -5.96 6.99 -18.43
C PRO A 171 -4.57 7.42 -18.92
N GLU A 172 -4.53 8.26 -19.96
CA GLU A 172 -3.28 8.89 -20.40
C GLU A 172 -2.80 9.94 -19.39
N THR A 173 -3.72 10.58 -18.69
CA THR A 173 -3.44 11.57 -17.65
C THR A 173 -4.28 11.30 -16.39
N PRO A 174 -3.69 11.37 -15.18
CA PRO A 174 -2.29 11.71 -14.94
C PRO A 174 -1.35 10.56 -15.31
N HIS A 175 -0.10 10.87 -15.58
CA HIS A 175 0.91 9.84 -15.87
C HIS A 175 1.34 9.17 -14.57
N PHE A 176 1.21 7.84 -14.51
CA PHE A 176 1.75 7.03 -13.43
C PHE A 176 3.04 6.35 -13.87
N GLY A 177 4.05 6.40 -13.01
CA GLY A 177 5.33 5.74 -13.26
C GLY A 177 5.28 4.22 -13.11
N CYS A 178 4.19 3.69 -12.57
CA CYS A 178 3.98 2.28 -12.23
C CYS A 178 2.47 1.99 -12.20
N ALA A 179 2.09 0.71 -12.27
CA ALA A 179 0.76 0.22 -11.93
C ALA A 179 0.87 -1.17 -11.30
N GLU A 180 -0.11 -1.55 -10.49
CA GLU A 180 -0.14 -2.86 -9.84
C GLU A 180 -1.07 -3.84 -10.53
N VAL A 181 -0.62 -5.09 -10.66
CA VAL A 181 -1.42 -6.24 -11.09
C VAL A 181 -1.53 -7.20 -9.91
N HIS A 182 -2.73 -7.58 -9.52
CA HIS A 182 -2.98 -8.51 -8.42
C HIS A 182 -2.60 -9.95 -8.80
N LEU A 183 -3.03 -10.39 -9.98
CA LEU A 183 -2.81 -11.75 -10.49
C LEU A 183 -1.64 -11.80 -11.49
N ALA A 184 -0.59 -12.53 -11.14
CA ALA A 184 0.62 -12.64 -11.96
C ALA A 184 0.33 -13.16 -13.38
N GLU A 185 -0.66 -14.04 -13.53
CA GLU A 185 -1.09 -14.57 -14.83
C GLU A 185 -1.71 -13.53 -15.76
N LYS A 186 -2.18 -12.39 -15.23
CA LYS A 186 -2.73 -11.29 -16.02
C LYS A 186 -1.67 -10.26 -16.43
N LEU A 187 -0.41 -10.42 -15.99
CA LEU A 187 0.65 -9.43 -16.24
C LEU A 187 0.87 -9.19 -17.73
N ASP A 188 0.93 -10.25 -18.55
CA ASP A 188 1.12 -10.08 -20.00
C ASP A 188 -0.07 -9.42 -20.68
N GLU A 189 -1.30 -9.65 -20.21
CA GLU A 189 -2.50 -8.96 -20.72
C GLU A 189 -2.46 -7.46 -20.35
N CYS A 190 -2.18 -7.16 -19.08
CA CYS A 190 -2.08 -5.80 -18.58
C CYS A 190 -0.92 -5.01 -19.22
N ALA A 191 0.17 -5.67 -19.59
CA ALA A 191 1.30 -5.04 -20.25
C ALA A 191 1.00 -4.54 -21.68
N GLU A 192 -0.06 -5.04 -22.32
CA GLU A 192 -0.51 -4.60 -23.65
C GLU A 192 -1.47 -3.40 -23.59
N LEU A 193 -1.86 -2.98 -22.38
CA LEU A 193 -2.72 -1.81 -22.20
C LEU A 193 -1.99 -0.52 -22.58
N SER A 194 -2.67 0.34 -23.33
CA SER A 194 -2.14 1.65 -23.67
C SER A 194 -1.95 2.51 -22.42
N GLY A 195 -0.79 3.15 -22.30
CA GLY A 195 -0.44 4.00 -21.15
C GLY A 195 0.33 3.28 -20.04
N ILE A 196 0.60 1.98 -20.16
CA ILE A 196 1.36 1.19 -19.19
C ILE A 196 2.71 0.77 -19.79
N GLU A 197 3.79 0.97 -19.04
CA GLU A 197 5.11 0.45 -19.40
C GLU A 197 5.36 -0.92 -18.77
N LYS A 198 5.65 -1.94 -19.58
CA LYS A 198 5.83 -3.35 -19.12
C LYS A 198 6.82 -3.51 -17.96
N GLU A 199 7.89 -2.71 -17.93
CA GLU A 199 8.95 -2.79 -16.92
C GLU A 199 8.56 -2.19 -15.56
N LYS A 200 7.38 -1.57 -15.47
CA LYS A 200 6.90 -0.82 -14.30
C LYS A 200 5.62 -1.40 -13.72
N LEU A 201 5.28 -2.64 -14.08
CA LEU A 201 4.21 -3.37 -13.40
C LEU A 201 4.77 -4.04 -12.14
N VAL A 202 4.08 -3.84 -11.02
CA VAL A 202 4.35 -4.55 -9.76
C VAL A 202 3.23 -5.54 -9.47
N ILE A 203 3.57 -6.59 -8.71
CA ILE A 203 2.61 -7.59 -8.26
C ILE A 203 2.64 -7.62 -6.74
N SER A 204 1.52 -7.33 -6.11
CA SER A 204 1.34 -7.36 -4.65
C SER A 204 0.12 -8.18 -4.28
N SER A 205 0.01 -8.58 -3.01
CA SER A 205 -1.10 -9.44 -2.56
C SER A 205 -2.44 -8.73 -2.49
N ASP A 206 -2.47 -7.45 -2.11
CA ASP A 206 -3.69 -6.82 -1.60
C ASP A 206 -4.29 -7.68 -0.46
N ALA A 207 -3.40 -8.18 0.42
CA ALA A 207 -3.76 -9.11 1.48
C ALA A 207 -4.59 -8.44 2.55
N HIS A 208 -5.75 -9.02 2.84
CA HIS A 208 -6.63 -8.66 3.95
C HIS A 208 -6.54 -9.67 5.11
N PHE A 209 -6.07 -10.87 4.79
CA PHE A 209 -5.82 -11.96 5.73
C PHE A 209 -4.36 -12.37 5.67
N LEU A 210 -3.81 -12.86 6.78
CA LEU A 210 -2.40 -13.27 6.85
C LEU A 210 -2.03 -14.31 5.79
N TRP A 211 -2.91 -15.26 5.47
CA TRP A 211 -2.64 -16.31 4.48
C TRP A 211 -2.65 -15.84 3.03
N ASP A 212 -3.09 -14.61 2.76
CA ASP A 212 -3.06 -14.01 1.41
C ASP A 212 -1.72 -13.31 1.11
N ILE A 213 -0.91 -13.03 2.14
CA ILE A 213 0.41 -12.40 1.98
C ILE A 213 1.28 -13.30 1.08
N LYS A 214 1.90 -12.71 0.05
CA LYS A 214 2.63 -13.49 -0.95
C LYS A 214 3.90 -14.13 -0.37
N GLU A 215 4.24 -15.30 -0.91
CA GLU A 215 5.56 -15.92 -0.74
C GLU A 215 6.62 -15.21 -1.62
N GLN A 216 7.90 -15.60 -1.46
CA GLN A 216 9.08 -15.10 -2.20
C GLN A 216 9.10 -15.39 -3.73
N ASN A 217 8.05 -14.95 -4.44
CA ASN A 217 7.93 -15.07 -5.89
C ASN A 217 8.39 -13.80 -6.61
N GLU A 218 7.95 -12.64 -6.12
CA GLU A 218 8.22 -11.33 -6.73
C GLU A 218 9.38 -10.63 -6.03
N PHE A 219 10.27 -9.98 -6.80
CA PHE A 219 11.43 -9.29 -6.24
C PHE A 219 11.79 -8.00 -6.98
N LEU A 220 12.33 -7.03 -6.23
CA LEU A 220 12.98 -5.85 -6.77
C LEU A 220 14.50 -6.06 -6.79
N THR A 221 15.18 -5.52 -7.80
CA THR A 221 16.65 -5.50 -7.84
C THR A 221 17.12 -4.10 -7.46
N LEU A 222 17.60 -3.94 -6.22
CA LEU A 222 17.95 -2.64 -5.63
C LEU A 222 19.43 -2.60 -5.23
N PRO A 223 20.02 -1.40 -5.02
CA PRO A 223 21.24 -1.27 -4.23
C PRO A 223 21.09 -1.93 -2.86
N GLU A 224 22.21 -2.23 -2.20
CA GLU A 224 22.15 -2.80 -0.85
C GLU A 224 21.58 -1.77 0.13
N ILE A 225 20.43 -2.09 0.71
CA ILE A 225 19.75 -1.34 1.76
C ILE A 225 20.25 -1.86 3.11
N PRO A 226 20.70 -0.98 4.03
CA PRO A 226 21.06 -1.37 5.40
C PRO A 226 19.88 -2.07 6.10
N ALA A 227 20.16 -3.16 6.83
CA ALA A 227 19.13 -4.01 7.42
C ALA A 227 18.19 -3.29 8.42
N GLU A 228 18.66 -2.23 9.08
CA GLU A 228 17.88 -1.43 10.05
C GLU A 228 17.42 -0.09 9.45
N SER A 229 17.27 -0.02 8.13
CA SER A 229 16.89 1.23 7.44
C SER A 229 15.39 1.49 7.52
N ASP A 230 15.00 2.57 8.19
CA ASP A 230 13.63 3.12 8.16
C ASP A 230 13.31 3.89 6.86
N ASN A 231 14.26 3.94 5.91
CA ASN A 231 14.15 4.65 4.64
C ASN A 231 14.16 3.70 3.43
N ALA A 232 13.77 2.43 3.60
CA ALA A 232 13.70 1.49 2.47
C ALA A 232 12.75 1.99 1.36
N GLY A 233 11.72 2.76 1.74
CA GLY A 233 10.79 3.42 0.82
C GLY A 233 11.48 4.31 -0.22
N GLU A 234 12.56 5.03 0.13
CA GLU A 234 13.31 5.85 -0.83
C GLU A 234 13.85 5.00 -2.01
N TYR A 235 14.40 3.82 -1.72
CA TYR A 235 14.95 2.93 -2.73
C TYR A 235 13.85 2.34 -3.62
N VAL A 236 12.71 1.96 -3.02
CA VAL A 236 11.55 1.46 -3.75
C VAL A 236 11.00 2.54 -4.66
N ILE A 237 10.78 3.75 -4.14
CA ILE A 237 10.26 4.89 -4.91
C ILE A 237 11.17 5.18 -6.12
N ARG A 238 12.48 5.27 -5.90
CA ARG A 238 13.43 5.52 -6.99
C ARG A 238 13.43 4.42 -8.04
N PHE A 239 13.29 3.15 -7.63
CA PHE A 239 13.13 2.04 -8.57
C PHE A 239 11.84 2.19 -9.39
N LEU A 240 10.71 2.46 -8.75
CA LEU A 240 9.42 2.62 -9.42
C LEU A 240 9.38 3.85 -10.35
N LYS A 241 10.20 4.87 -10.08
CA LYS A 241 10.41 6.03 -10.98
C LYS A 241 11.39 5.76 -12.13
N GLY A 242 12.11 4.63 -12.12
CA GLY A 242 13.16 4.34 -13.10
C GLY A 242 14.45 5.13 -12.88
N GLU A 243 14.76 5.51 -11.64
CA GLU A 243 15.91 6.33 -11.24
C GLU A 243 17.09 5.50 -10.67
N LEU A 244 17.06 4.17 -10.87
CA LEU A 244 18.05 3.20 -10.39
C LEU A 244 18.51 2.23 -11.50
#